data_AF-A0A6L9ZDF8-F1
#
_entry.id   AF-A0A6L9ZDF8-F1
#
_cell.length_a   1.000
_cell.length_b   1.000
_cell.length_c   1.000
_cell.angle_alpha   90.00
_cell.angle_beta   90.00
_cell.angle_gamma   90.00
#
_symmetry.space_group_name_H-M   'P 1'
#
loop_
_entity.id
_entity.type
_entity.pdbx_description
1 polymer ?
#
loop_
_entity_poly.entity_id
_entity_poly.type
_entity_poly.pdbx_seq_one_letter_code
_entity_poly.pdbx_strand_id
1 'polypeptide(L)' 'RSSRVDLKGIVLNCVQPRTSEEINQLAPIRLIESLTNVKVLGTLPHLSDPMDYSKLVQVGSNLDVSGW' A
#
# COMPACT_ATOMS: atom_id res chain seq x y z
N ARG A 1 -23.93 5.79 4.28
CA ARG A 1 -23.88 4.87 5.44
C ARG A 1 -22.47 4.33 5.52
N SER A 2 -21.60 4.95 6.30
CA SER A 2 -20.22 4.50 6.47
C SER A 2 -20.23 3.27 7.38
N SER A 3 -19.79 2.13 6.85
CA SER A 3 -19.55 0.94 7.65
C SER A 3 -18.56 1.31 8.75
N ARG A 4 -18.87 0.98 10.01
CA ARG A 4 -18.02 1.23 11.20
C ARG A 4 -16.80 0.30 11.18
N VAL A 5 -16.04 0.34 10.09
CA VAL A 5 -14.82 -0.43 9.91
C VAL A 5 -13.69 0.44 10.43
N ASP A 6 -13.01 -0.04 11.45
CA ASP A 6 -11.80 0.59 11.95
C ASP A 6 -10.69 0.30 10.94
N LEU A 7 -10.48 1.20 9.98
CA LEU A 7 -9.38 1.09 9.05
C LEU A 7 -8.07 1.28 9.82
N LYS A 8 -7.36 0.18 10.10
CA LYS A 8 -6.05 0.20 10.76
C LYS A 8 -4.93 0.72 9.86
N GLY A 9 -5.10 0.60 8.55
CA GLY A 9 -4.10 1.04 7.60
C GLY A 9 -4.50 0.77 6.16
N ILE A 10 -3.82 1.45 5.24
CA ILE A 10 -4.00 1.28 3.80
C ILE A 10 -2.71 0.74 3.20
N VAL A 11 -2.82 -0.27 2.36
CA VAL A 11 -1.70 -0.79 1.57
C VAL A 11 -1.98 -0.49 0.10
N LEU A 12 -1.05 0.22 -0.54
CA LEU A 12 -1.17 0.63 -1.94
C LEU A 12 -0.57 -0.45 -2.84
N ASN A 13 -1.42 -1.25 -3.48
CA ASN A 13 -0.98 -2.25 -4.45
C ASN A 13 -0.75 -1.63 -5.84
N CYS A 14 0.47 -1.73 -6.38
CA CYS A 14 0.80 -1.35 -7.75
C CYS A 14 0.54 -2.53 -8.69
N VAL A 15 -0.59 -2.49 -9.38
CA VAL A 15 -0.96 -3.51 -10.39
C VAL A 15 -0.08 -3.43 -11.65
N GLN A 16 0.70 -2.36 -11.82
CA GLN A 16 1.61 -2.14 -12.94
C GLN A 16 2.96 -1.63 -12.41
N PRO A 17 4.08 -1.92 -13.09
CA PRO A 17 5.39 -1.42 -12.69
C PRO A 17 5.43 0.10 -12.95
N ARG A 18 5.00 0.86 -11.94
CA ARG A 18 5.03 2.32 -11.93
C ARG A 18 6.25 2.79 -11.15
N THR A 19 6.84 3.88 -11.59
CA THR A 19 7.93 4.52 -10.86
C THR A 19 7.40 5.20 -9.60
N SER A 20 8.28 5.42 -8.62
CA SER A 20 7.96 6.12 -7.37
C SER A 20 7.35 7.51 -7.61
N GLU A 21 7.72 8.18 -8.71
CA GLU A 21 7.14 9.46 -9.12
C GLU A 21 5.70 9.33 -9.58
N GLU A 22 5.38 8.35 -10.43
CA GLU A 22 4.01 8.09 -10.86
C GLU A 22 3.11 7.70 -9.69
N ILE A 23 3.62 6.89 -8.76
CA ILE A 23 2.87 6.52 -7.55
C ILE A 23 2.57 7.77 -6.70
N ASN A 24 3.54 8.66 -6.53
CA ASN A 24 3.33 9.92 -5.82
C ASN A 24 2.35 10.86 -6.54
N GLN A 25 2.28 10.82 -7.87
CA GLN A 25 1.32 11.61 -8.64
C GLN A 25 -0.09 11.04 -8.61
N LEU A 26 -0.25 9.72 -8.79
CA LEU A 26 -1.54 9.03 -8.83
C LEU A 26 -2.15 8.86 -7.44
N ALA A 27 -1.32 8.52 -6.46
CA ALA A 27 -1.74 8.14 -5.12
C ALA A 27 -0.76 8.70 -4.07
N PRO A 28 -0.69 10.04 -3.91
CA PRO A 28 0.15 10.63 -2.89
C PRO A 28 -0.31 10.13 -1.52
N ILE A 29 0.59 9.49 -0.78
CA ILE A 29 0.34 8.94 0.55
C ILE A 29 -0.32 10.00 1.44
N ARG A 30 0.24 11.22 1.43
CA ARG A 30 -0.28 12.38 2.17
C ARG A 30 -1.74 12.71 1.85
N LEU A 31 -2.15 12.57 0.58
CA LEU A 31 -3.52 12.86 0.16
C LEU A 31 -4.47 11.75 0.62
N ILE A 32 -4.04 10.50 0.52
CA ILE A 32 -4.82 9.35 0.99
C ILE A 32 -4.98 9.40 2.51
N GLU A 33 -3.90 9.65 3.24
CA GLU A 33 -3.93 9.82 4.70
C GLU A 33 -4.83 10.99 5.10
N SER A 34 -4.78 12.12 4.38
CA SER A 34 -5.63 13.29 4.63
C SER A 34 -7.12 13.01 4.35
N LEU A 35 -7.43 12.29 3.26
CA LEU A 35 -8.80 11.98 2.86
C LEU A 35 -9.43 10.88 3.73
N THR A 36 -8.64 9.89 4.13
CA THR A 36 -9.14 8.71 4.85
C THR A 36 -8.94 8.81 6.36
N ASN A 37 -8.07 9.72 6.84
CA ASN A 37 -7.56 9.75 8.22
C ASN A 37 -6.88 8.44 8.65
N VAL A 38 -6.39 7.65 7.69
CA VAL A 38 -5.79 6.33 7.93
C VAL A 38 -4.37 6.33 7.38
N LYS A 39 -3.42 5.85 8.20
CA LYS A 39 -2.00 5.74 7.82
C LYS A 39 -1.80 4.76 6.66
N VAL A 40 -0.98 5.12 5.68
CA VAL A 40 -0.54 4.17 4.66
C VAL A 40 0.58 3.32 5.24
N LEU A 41 0.35 2.01 5.36
CA LEU A 41 1.32 1.06 5.92
C LEU A 41 2.46 0.74 4.92
N GLY A 42 2.22 0.99 3.64
CA GLY A 42 3.25 0.98 2.60
C GLY A 42 2.69 0.73 1.21
N THR A 43 3.61 0.56 0.26
CA THR A 43 3.33 0.31 -1.15
C THR A 43 3.84 -1.07 -1.55
N LEU A 44 2.98 -1.84 -2.22
CA LEU A 44 3.29 -3.10 -2.86
C LEU A 44 3.68 -2.80 -4.32
N PRO A 45 4.96 -2.87 -4.73
CA PRO A 45 5.35 -2.84 -6.13
C PRO A 45 4.73 -4.00 -6.92
N HIS A 46 4.70 -3.83 -8.24
CA HIS A 46 4.13 -4.82 -9.15
C HIS A 46 4.87 -6.15 -9.12
N LEU A 47 4.10 -7.19 -8.85
CA LEU A 47 4.53 -8.58 -8.94
C LEU A 47 4.00 -9.15 -10.25
N SER A 48 4.90 -9.46 -11.18
CA SER A 48 4.53 -10.13 -12.43
C SER A 48 3.99 -11.55 -12.18
N ASP A 49 4.42 -12.18 -11.09
CA ASP A 49 3.91 -13.46 -10.62
C ASP A 49 3.36 -13.30 -9.19
N PRO A 50 2.04 -13.44 -8.99
CA PRO A 50 1.41 -13.32 -7.68
C PRO A 50 1.68 -14.50 -6.74
N MET A 51 2.35 -15.57 -7.21
CA MET A 51 2.77 -16.73 -6.42
C MET A 51 4.27 -16.72 -6.10
N ASP A 52 5.00 -15.67 -6.48
CA ASP A 52 6.41 -15.50 -6.11
C ASP A 52 6.51 -15.07 -4.63
N TYR A 53 6.47 -16.07 -3.75
CA TYR A 53 6.57 -15.89 -2.30
C TYR A 53 7.82 -15.12 -1.90
N SER A 54 8.94 -15.32 -2.59
CA SER A 54 10.19 -14.61 -2.28
C SER A 54 10.02 -13.11 -2.48
N LYS A 55 9.44 -12.69 -3.61
CA LYS A 55 9.15 -11.26 -3.85
C LYS A 55 8.04 -10.74 -2.94
N LEU A 56 7.00 -11.51 -2.68
CA LEU A 56 5.94 -11.16 -1.72
C LEU A 56 6.49 -10.91 -0.32
N VAL A 57 7.39 -11.76 0.16
CA VAL A 57 8.05 -11.61 1.47
C VAL A 57 8.95 -10.38 1.47
N GLN A 58 9.75 -10.17 0.43
CA GLN A 58 10.64 -9.01 0.33
C GLN A 58 9.86 -7.69 0.33
N VAL A 59 8.76 -7.66 -0.40
CA VAL A 59 7.87 -6.50 -0.47
C VAL A 59 7.06 -6.34 0.82
N GLY A 60 6.55 -7.43 1.37
CA GLY A 60 5.80 -7.45 2.62
C GLY A 60 6.64 -7.02 3.82
N SER A 61 7.95 -7.32 3.81
CA SER A 61 8.90 -6.85 4.83
C SER A 61 9.11 -5.33 4.79
N ASN A 62 8.83 -4.69 3.66
CA ASN A 62 8.86 -3.24 3.51
C ASN A 62 7.53 -2.58 3.93
N LEU A 63 6.50 -3.36 4.24
CA LEU A 63 5.25 -2.88 4.83
C LEU A 63 5.43 -2.78 6.35
N ASP A 64 5.09 -1.63 6.91
CA ASP A 64 5.06 -1.43 8.37
C ASP A 64 3.76 -2.03 8.94
N VAL A 65 3.65 -3.35 8.89
CA VAL A 65 2.54 -4.13 9.50
C VAL A 65 2.84 -4.55 10.93
N SER A 66 4.00 -4.15 11.47
CA SER A 66 4.60 -4.58 12.73
C SER A 66 3.82 -4.21 14.01
N GLY A 67 2.68 -3.54 13.90
CA GLY A 67 1.96 -2.94 15.03
C GLY A 67 0.44 -3.04 14.98
N TRP A 68 -0.10 -4.19 14.53
CA TRP A 68 -1.54 -4.50 14.59
C TRP A 68 -1.93 -5.14 15.92
#